data_AF-A0A3D1IE86-F1
#
_entry.id   AF-A0A3D1IE86-F1
#
_cell.length_a   1.000
_cell.length_b   1.000
_cell.length_c   1.000
_cell.angle_alpha   90.00
_cell.angle_beta   90.00
_cell.angle_gamma   90.00
#
_symmetry.space_group_name_H-M   'P 1'
#
loop_
_entity.id
_entity.type
_entity.pdbx_description
1 polymer ?
#
loop_
_entity_poly.entity_id
_entity_poly.type
_entity_poly.pdbx_seq_one_letter_code
_entity_poly.pdbx_strand_id
1 'polypeptide(L)'
;MRQTADRHDRHNRLVLRVTSDEGTFVATPGLYYVVSPQDGRESPMVWPHIQRFALHDVYITPQPEQTDASGVVTLKPGESFDVGRYRFTFERMERKGQPGMAGTEFLAVVRAETSVGSFEVRPGMRLAQNGVEPIEAPVGHALRMGMSGMNVADGSVSLQVSFNTPIYPIEVYYKPLTILVWVGTGILTLAGFLAAWNGRPRRLPQTAES
;
A
#
# COMPACT_ATOMS: atom_id res chain seq x y z
N MET A 1 -3.50 -25.62 -0.92
CA MET A 1 -3.46 -24.55 -1.94
C MET A 1 -2.01 -24.18 -2.18
N ARG A 2 -1.58 -24.12 -3.44
CA ARG A 2 -0.17 -23.92 -3.82
C ARG A 2 0.02 -22.41 -4.02
N GLN A 3 0.75 -21.76 -3.11
CA GLN A 3 1.24 -20.40 -3.33
C GLN A 3 2.23 -20.48 -4.50
N THR A 4 1.98 -19.75 -5.58
CA THR A 4 2.88 -19.77 -6.74
C THR A 4 4.04 -18.82 -6.49
N ALA A 5 5.26 -19.27 -6.82
CA ALA A 5 6.50 -18.54 -6.52
C ALA A 5 6.76 -17.39 -7.51
N ASP A 6 5.90 -17.22 -8.52
CA ASP A 6 6.05 -16.22 -9.57
C ASP A 6 5.09 -15.06 -9.34
N ARG A 7 5.63 -13.84 -9.15
CA ARG A 7 4.86 -12.60 -8.96
C ARG A 7 4.03 -12.22 -10.19
N HIS A 8 4.28 -12.81 -11.35
CA HIS A 8 3.53 -12.59 -12.58
C HIS A 8 2.40 -13.60 -12.80
N ASP A 9 2.26 -14.61 -11.94
CA ASP A 9 1.15 -15.55 -12.05
C ASP A 9 -0.17 -14.88 -11.68
N ARG A 10 -1.06 -14.76 -12.67
CA ARG A 10 -2.43 -14.25 -12.48
C ARG A 10 -3.23 -15.01 -11.42
N HIS A 11 -2.89 -16.26 -11.10
CA HIS A 11 -3.58 -17.04 -10.07
C HIS A 11 -2.91 -16.95 -8.70
N ASN A 12 -1.91 -16.08 -8.54
CA ASN A 12 -1.30 -15.82 -7.25
C ASN A 12 -2.36 -15.31 -6.26
N ARG A 13 -2.50 -16.03 -5.14
CA ARG A 13 -3.49 -15.75 -4.10
C ARG A 13 -2.83 -15.77 -2.74
N LEU A 14 -3.14 -14.76 -1.93
CA LEU A 14 -2.80 -14.72 -0.52
C LEU A 14 -3.85 -15.52 0.25
N VAL A 15 -3.44 -16.33 1.22
CA VAL A 15 -4.39 -17.04 2.09
C VAL A 15 -4.37 -16.36 3.45
N LEU A 16 -5.44 -15.65 3.76
CA LEU A 16 -5.57 -14.85 4.98
C LEU A 16 -6.67 -15.45 5.85
N ARG A 17 -6.35 -15.80 7.10
CA ARG A 17 -7.38 -16.11 8.10
C ARG A 17 -7.82 -14.80 8.74
N VAL A 18 -9.11 -14.50 8.63
CA VAL A 18 -9.71 -13.25 9.11
C VAL A 18 -10.65 -13.58 10.25
N THR A 19 -10.48 -12.90 11.37
CA THR A 19 -11.31 -13.05 12.55
C THR A 19 -11.96 -11.72 12.86
N SER A 20 -13.28 -11.73 12.99
CA SER A 20 -14.10 -10.60 13.44
C SER A 20 -15.12 -11.08 14.48
N ASP A 21 -15.89 -10.14 15.01
CA ASP A 21 -16.96 -10.43 15.98
C ASP A 21 -18.08 -11.31 15.39
N GLU A 22 -18.24 -11.30 14.06
CA GLU A 22 -19.23 -12.10 13.33
C GLU A 22 -18.73 -13.51 12.96
N GLY A 23 -17.45 -13.81 13.24
CA GLY A 23 -16.87 -15.13 13.06
C GLY A 23 -15.51 -15.11 12.37
N THR A 24 -15.09 -16.30 11.92
CA THR A 24 -13.82 -16.49 11.23
C THR A 24 -14.06 -17.01 9.83
N PHE A 25 -13.37 -16.42 8.85
CA PHE A 25 -13.39 -16.89 7.46
C PHE A 25 -11.98 -16.84 6.85
N VAL A 26 -11.81 -17.52 5.72
CA VAL A 26 -10.55 -17.53 4.97
C VAL A 26 -10.73 -16.69 3.71
N ALA A 27 -10.00 -15.59 3.65
CA ALA A 27 -9.96 -14.71 2.50
C ALA A 27 -8.83 -15.13 1.54
N THR A 28 -9.14 -15.10 0.24
CA THR A 28 -8.17 -15.45 -0.82
C THR A 28 -8.04 -14.37 -1.89
N PRO A 29 -7.61 -13.15 -1.54
CA PRO A 29 -7.42 -12.12 -2.55
C PRO A 29 -6.20 -12.40 -3.43
N GLY A 30 -6.16 -11.82 -4.62
CA GLY A 30 -5.07 -11.97 -5.58
C GLY A 30 -4.27 -10.69 -5.76
N LEU A 31 -2.96 -10.84 -5.93
CA LEU A 31 -2.02 -9.80 -6.33
C LEU A 31 -1.00 -10.41 -7.28
N TYR A 32 -0.86 -9.83 -8.46
CA TYR A 32 0.16 -10.19 -9.43
C TYR A 32 0.59 -8.97 -10.24
N TYR A 33 1.70 -9.07 -10.94
CA TYR A 33 2.24 -7.99 -11.76
C TYR A 33 2.14 -8.36 -13.24
N VAL A 34 1.80 -7.38 -14.07
CA VAL A 34 1.87 -7.50 -15.53
C VAL A 34 2.94 -6.56 -16.06
N VAL A 35 3.77 -7.06 -16.97
CA VAL A 35 4.75 -6.22 -17.66
C VAL A 35 4.06 -5.59 -18.87
N SER A 36 4.07 -4.27 -18.93
CA SER A 36 3.55 -3.53 -20.07
C SER A 36 4.43 -3.77 -21.31
N PRO A 37 3.86 -4.19 -22.45
CA PRO A 37 4.63 -4.43 -23.68
C PRO A 37 5.27 -3.18 -24.28
N GLN A 38 4.83 -1.97 -23.91
CA GLN A 38 5.26 -0.72 -24.53
C GLN A 38 6.52 -0.13 -23.88
N ASP A 39 6.65 -0.24 -22.57
CA ASP A 39 7.69 0.42 -21.77
C ASP A 39 8.42 -0.54 -20.81
N GLY A 40 8.03 -1.82 -20.78
CA GLY A 40 8.66 -2.84 -19.93
C GLY A 40 8.43 -2.65 -18.43
N ARG A 41 7.54 -1.73 -18.04
CA ARG A 41 7.24 -1.45 -16.62
C ARG A 41 6.25 -2.47 -16.07
N GLU A 42 6.46 -2.86 -14.82
CA GLU A 42 5.49 -3.68 -14.08
C GLU A 42 4.33 -2.83 -13.56
N SER A 43 3.11 -3.30 -13.77
CA SER A 43 1.89 -2.73 -13.19
C SER A 43 1.19 -3.77 -12.32
N PRO A 44 0.81 -3.43 -11.08
CA PRO A 44 0.13 -4.35 -10.20
C PRO A 44 -1.32 -4.55 -10.65
N MET A 45 -1.79 -5.79 -10.54
CA MET A 45 -3.16 -6.21 -10.76
C MET A 45 -3.67 -6.88 -9.48
N VAL A 46 -4.81 -6.39 -9.00
CA VAL A 46 -5.35 -6.77 -7.69
C VAL A 46 -6.77 -7.28 -7.85
N TRP A 47 -7.07 -8.41 -7.20
CA TRP A 47 -8.43 -8.92 -7.08
C TRP A 47 -8.82 -9.03 -5.62
N PRO A 48 -9.86 -8.29 -5.18
CA PRO A 48 -10.31 -8.36 -3.80
C PRO A 48 -10.98 -9.71 -3.51
N HIS A 49 -10.86 -10.17 -2.28
CA HIS A 49 -11.77 -11.18 -1.75
C HIS A 49 -13.00 -10.48 -1.18
N ILE A 50 -14.20 -10.96 -1.55
CA ILE A 50 -15.47 -10.40 -1.09
C ILE A 50 -16.15 -11.45 -0.22
N GLN A 51 -16.20 -11.21 1.08
CA GLN A 51 -16.99 -11.98 2.02
C GLN A 51 -18.35 -11.30 2.17
N ARG A 52 -19.43 -12.03 1.88
CA ARG A 52 -20.79 -11.50 1.94
C ARG A 52 -21.45 -11.87 3.26
N PHE A 53 -22.09 -10.89 3.89
CA PHE A 53 -22.95 -11.06 5.05
C PHE A 53 -24.37 -10.59 4.71
N ALA A 54 -25.31 -10.81 5.63
CA ALA A 54 -26.71 -10.46 5.39
C ALA A 54 -26.92 -8.94 5.19
N LEU A 55 -26.16 -8.10 5.92
CA LEU A 55 -26.35 -6.65 5.94
C LEU A 55 -25.19 -5.86 5.35
N HIS A 56 -24.08 -6.50 5.02
CA HIS A 56 -22.91 -5.84 4.46
C HIS A 56 -22.01 -6.84 3.73
N ASP A 57 -21.10 -6.31 2.92
CA ASP A 57 -19.99 -7.07 2.35
C ASP A 57 -18.67 -6.57 2.91
N VAL A 58 -17.72 -7.47 3.14
CA VAL A 58 -16.35 -7.18 3.53
C VAL A 58 -15.43 -7.45 2.34
N TYR A 59 -14.73 -6.42 1.90
CA TYR A 59 -13.73 -6.49 0.84
C TYR A 59 -12.35 -6.50 1.46
N ILE A 60 -11.53 -7.47 1.07
CA ILE A 60 -10.14 -7.60 1.51
C ILE A 60 -9.26 -7.52 0.28
N THR A 61 -8.38 -6.51 0.25
CA THR A 61 -7.63 -6.12 -0.94
C THR A 61 -6.16 -5.93 -0.58
N PRO A 62 -5.23 -6.71 -1.14
CA PRO A 62 -3.81 -6.47 -0.98
C PRO A 62 -3.39 -5.28 -1.84
N GLN A 63 -2.52 -4.46 -1.30
CA GLN A 63 -1.85 -3.39 -2.02
C GLN A 63 -0.49 -3.87 -2.54
N PRO A 64 0.07 -3.21 -3.57
CA PRO A 64 1.41 -3.48 -4.07
C PRO A 64 2.46 -3.38 -2.96
N GLU A 65 3.62 -4.00 -3.19
CA GLU A 65 4.73 -3.93 -2.24
C GLU A 65 5.14 -2.48 -1.95
N GLN A 66 5.29 -2.18 -0.66
CA GLN A 66 5.81 -0.91 -0.19
C GLN A 66 7.16 -1.17 0.49
N THR A 67 8.18 -0.45 0.03
CA THR A 67 9.52 -0.46 0.62
C THR A 67 9.74 0.75 1.51
N ASP A 68 8.97 1.82 1.33
CA ASP A 68 9.19 3.08 2.03
C ASP A 68 8.25 3.16 3.25
N ALA A 69 8.85 3.40 4.41
CA ALA A 69 8.12 3.61 5.67
C ALA A 69 7.77 5.08 5.88
N SER A 70 8.51 5.99 5.23
CA SER A 70 8.24 7.42 5.21
C SER A 70 8.50 8.01 3.82
N GLY A 71 7.93 9.17 3.55
CA GLY A 71 8.43 10.05 2.49
C GLY A 71 9.83 10.59 2.82
N VAL A 72 10.41 11.34 1.89
CA VAL A 72 11.63 12.10 2.13
C VAL A 72 11.29 13.32 3.00
N VAL A 73 11.96 13.44 4.15
CA VAL A 73 11.78 14.55 5.09
C VAL A 73 13.07 15.34 5.18
N THR A 74 12.99 16.66 4.99
CA THR A 74 14.13 17.56 5.21
C THR A 74 14.09 18.11 6.63
N LEU A 75 15.19 17.94 7.37
CA LEU A 75 15.33 18.35 8.76
C LEU A 75 16.53 19.26 8.96
N LYS A 76 16.38 20.26 9.82
CA LYS A 76 17.48 21.03 10.42
C LYS A 76 17.92 20.42 11.74
N PRO A 77 19.15 20.73 12.21
CA PRO A 77 19.62 20.24 13.51
C PRO A 77 18.63 20.58 14.64
N GLY A 78 18.26 19.58 15.43
CA GLY A 78 17.27 19.65 16.50
C GLY A 78 15.84 19.32 16.08
N GLU A 79 15.54 19.24 14.78
CA GLU A 79 14.19 18.87 14.31
C GLU A 79 13.95 17.37 14.39
N SER A 80 12.68 17.01 14.63
CA SER A 80 12.25 15.62 14.73
C SER A 80 11.14 15.29 13.74
N PHE A 81 11.03 14.00 13.40
CA PHE A 81 9.86 13.43 12.75
C PHE A 81 9.56 12.04 13.30
N ASP A 82 8.31 11.61 13.17
CA ASP A 82 7.83 10.34 13.68
C ASP A 82 7.55 9.36 12.54
N VAL A 83 7.96 8.10 12.73
CA VAL A 83 7.59 6.98 11.84
C VAL A 83 7.21 5.78 12.70
N GLY A 84 5.91 5.47 12.72
CA GLY A 84 5.37 4.41 13.55
C GLY A 84 5.65 4.66 15.04
N ARG A 85 6.49 3.81 15.64
CA ARG A 85 6.87 3.90 17.06
C ARG A 85 8.20 4.62 17.33
N TYR A 86 8.84 5.13 16.27
CA TYR A 86 10.14 5.77 16.35
C TYR A 86 9.97 7.28 16.20
N ARG A 87 10.61 8.03 17.11
CA ARG A 87 10.85 9.46 16.94
C ARG A 87 12.31 9.64 16.55
N PHE A 88 12.56 10.23 15.39
CA PHE A 88 13.90 10.51 14.91
C PHE A 88 14.20 11.99 15.07
N THR A 89 15.32 12.31 15.70
CA THR A 89 15.81 13.68 15.87
C THR A 89 17.15 13.81 15.16
N PHE A 90 17.24 14.72 14.21
CA PHE A 90 18.51 15.00 13.55
C PHE A 90 19.36 15.89 14.47
N GLU A 91 20.53 15.42 14.89
CA GLU A 91 21.37 16.14 15.84
C GLU A 91 22.40 17.02 15.15
N ARG A 92 23.18 16.42 14.23
CA ARG A 92 24.29 17.12 13.55
C ARG A 92 24.82 16.33 12.37
N MET A 93 25.60 17.00 11.53
CA MET A 93 26.41 16.36 10.50
C MET A 93 27.78 15.94 11.04
N GLU A 94 28.26 14.81 10.54
CA GLU A 94 29.64 14.36 10.64
C GLU A 94 30.25 14.19 9.25
N ARG A 95 31.54 14.50 9.15
CA ARG A 95 32.32 14.26 7.93
C ARG A 95 33.55 13.46 8.27
N LYS A 96 33.79 12.40 7.52
CA LYS A 96 35.01 11.59 7.60
C LYS A 96 35.75 11.65 6.26
N GLY A 97 37.06 11.87 6.29
CA GLY A 97 37.89 12.03 5.09
C GLY A 97 38.23 13.48 4.74
N GLN A 98 38.91 13.69 3.62
CA GLN A 98 39.34 15.01 3.16
C GLN A 98 38.30 15.64 2.22
N PRO A 99 37.89 16.91 2.42
CA PRO A 99 36.87 17.55 1.59
C PRO A 99 37.13 17.39 0.08
N GLY A 100 36.12 16.96 -0.67
CA GLY A 100 36.19 16.83 -2.13
C GLY A 100 36.96 15.61 -2.65
N MET A 101 37.53 14.78 -1.78
CA MET A 101 38.23 13.56 -2.19
C MET A 101 37.29 12.36 -2.26
N ALA A 102 37.54 11.46 -3.20
CA ALA A 102 36.91 10.14 -3.21
C ALA A 102 37.18 9.41 -1.88
N GLY A 103 36.16 8.77 -1.34
CA GLY A 103 36.15 8.16 -0.01
C GLY A 103 35.64 9.06 1.12
N THR A 104 35.34 10.33 0.86
CA THR A 104 34.76 11.23 1.88
C THR A 104 33.34 10.80 2.22
N GLU A 105 33.06 10.61 3.50
CA GLU A 105 31.74 10.28 4.00
C GLU A 105 31.11 11.50 4.67
N PHE A 106 29.85 11.74 4.34
CA PHE A 106 28.97 12.69 5.01
C PHE A 106 27.89 11.88 5.72
N LEU A 107 27.88 11.93 7.05
CA LEU A 107 26.97 11.16 7.89
C LEU A 107 26.05 12.13 8.63
N ALA A 108 24.76 11.85 8.69
CA ALA A 108 23.84 12.52 9.58
C ALA A 108 23.77 11.74 10.89
N VAL A 109 24.02 12.39 12.02
CA VAL A 109 23.82 11.79 13.34
C VAL A 109 22.36 11.98 13.71
N VAL A 110 21.62 10.88 13.77
CA VAL A 110 20.19 10.87 14.05
C VAL A 110 19.94 10.05 15.30
N ARG A 111 19.31 10.65 16.31
CA ARG A 111 18.86 9.94 17.50
C ARG A 111 17.49 9.33 17.24
N ALA A 112 17.39 8.02 17.35
CA ALA A 112 16.14 7.28 17.27
C ALA A 112 15.65 6.94 18.68
N GLU A 113 14.47 7.41 19.04
CA GLU A 113 13.83 7.17 20.34
C GLU A 113 12.63 6.24 20.18
N THR A 114 12.46 5.34 21.14
CA THR A 114 11.33 4.41 21.26
C THR A 114 10.86 4.35 22.71
N SER A 115 9.73 3.69 22.96
CA SER A 115 9.24 3.44 24.32
C SER A 115 10.20 2.60 25.19
N VAL A 116 11.13 1.86 24.58
CA VAL A 116 12.05 0.94 25.28
C VAL A 116 13.46 1.55 25.45
N GLY A 117 13.76 2.64 24.76
CA GLY A 117 15.06 3.32 24.83
C GLY A 117 15.39 4.14 23.59
N SER A 118 16.58 4.74 23.59
CA SER A 118 17.10 5.52 22.48
C SER A 118 18.45 4.99 21.98
N PHE A 119 18.69 5.07 20.68
CA PHE A 119 19.96 4.70 20.06
C PHE A 119 20.29 5.67 18.92
N GLU A 120 21.56 5.69 18.52
CA GLU A 120 22.05 6.56 17.45
C GLU A 120 22.09 5.81 16.11
N VAL A 121 21.70 6.51 15.05
CA VAL A 121 21.65 6.02 13.67
C VAL A 121 22.46 7.00 12.82
N ARG A 122 23.33 6.47 11.96
CA ARG A 122 24.26 7.27 11.14
C ARG A 122 24.08 7.02 9.64
N PRO A 123 22.92 7.35 9.04
CA PRO A 123 22.80 7.31 7.59
C PRO A 123 23.73 8.34 6.96
N GLY A 124 24.09 8.14 5.70
CA GLY A 124 24.98 9.07 5.04
C GLY A 124 25.19 8.78 3.58
N MET A 125 26.23 9.39 3.04
CA MET A 125 26.63 9.29 1.66
C MET A 125 28.16 9.31 1.58
N ARG A 126 28.74 8.47 0.73
CA ARG A 126 30.17 8.43 0.42
C ARG A 126 30.43 8.95 -0.98
N LEU A 127 31.36 9.88 -1.11
CA LEU A 127 31.89 10.29 -2.40
C LEU A 127 32.66 9.11 -3.01
N ALA A 128 32.21 8.61 -4.15
CA ALA A 128 32.90 7.61 -4.94
C ALA A 128 33.50 8.26 -6.20
N GLN A 129 34.33 7.52 -6.94
CA GLN A 129 34.93 8.03 -8.19
C GLN A 129 33.87 8.36 -9.24
N ASN A 130 32.73 7.64 -9.23
CA ASN A 130 31.67 7.74 -10.23
C ASN A 130 30.38 8.35 -9.69
N GLY A 131 30.44 9.10 -8.57
CA GLY A 131 29.28 9.77 -8.00
C GLY A 131 29.19 9.63 -6.49
N VAL A 132 27.97 9.53 -5.98
CA VAL A 132 27.69 9.44 -4.54
C VAL A 132 27.06 8.08 -4.25
N GLU A 133 27.67 7.33 -3.34
CA GLU A 133 27.17 6.04 -2.88
C GLU A 133 26.44 6.23 -1.54
N PRO A 134 25.17 5.79 -1.40
CA PRO A 134 24.44 5.91 -0.15
C PRO A 134 25.03 4.97 0.92
N ILE A 135 25.09 5.48 2.16
CA ILE A 135 25.37 4.70 3.36
C ILE A 135 24.05 4.58 4.12
N GLU A 136 23.40 3.44 3.99
CA GLU A 136 22.19 3.16 4.77
C GLU A 136 22.55 2.70 6.17
N ALA A 137 21.79 3.15 7.16
CA ALA A 137 21.97 2.76 8.55
C ALA A 137 20.76 1.95 9.04
N PRO A 138 20.97 0.77 9.68
CA PRO A 138 19.87 -0.02 10.21
C PRO A 138 19.20 0.71 11.38
N VAL A 139 17.87 0.64 11.42
CA VAL A 139 17.04 1.16 12.49
C VAL A 139 16.29 0.00 13.14
N GLY A 140 16.90 -0.57 14.18
CA GLY A 140 16.44 -1.84 14.74
C GLY A 140 16.50 -2.98 13.72
N HIS A 141 15.51 -3.88 13.73
CA HIS A 141 15.53 -5.08 12.88
C HIS A 141 14.74 -4.95 11.57
N ALA A 142 13.74 -4.06 11.51
CA ALA A 142 12.77 -4.02 10.41
C ALA A 142 12.93 -2.80 9.49
N LEU A 143 13.68 -1.79 9.91
CA LEU A 143 13.82 -0.53 9.21
C LEU A 143 15.28 -0.24 8.87
N ARG A 144 15.47 0.59 7.86
CA ARG A 144 16.73 1.22 7.47
C ARG A 144 16.47 2.67 7.17
N MET A 145 17.46 3.51 7.42
CA MET A 145 17.42 4.93 7.13
C MET A 145 18.48 5.25 6.09
N GLY A 146 18.07 5.98 5.05
CA GLY A 146 18.94 6.53 4.03
C GLY A 146 18.96 8.06 4.10
N MET A 147 20.05 8.64 3.60
CA MET A 147 20.16 10.08 3.37
C MET A 147 20.09 10.32 1.85
N SER A 148 19.05 11.03 1.41
CA SER A 148 18.84 11.34 -0.02
C SER A 148 19.51 12.64 -0.44
N GLY A 149 19.83 13.52 0.52
CA GLY A 149 20.44 14.80 0.24
C GLY A 149 20.89 15.55 1.48
N MET A 150 21.68 16.59 1.26
CA MET A 150 22.16 17.52 2.29
C MET A 150 22.25 18.91 1.67
N ASN A 151 21.83 19.93 2.42
CA ASN A 151 22.10 21.33 2.11
C ASN A 151 23.15 21.87 3.08
N VAL A 152 24.34 22.17 2.55
CA VAL A 152 25.47 22.66 3.34
C VAL A 152 25.25 24.09 3.84
N ALA A 153 24.44 24.90 3.15
CA ALA A 153 24.25 26.31 3.47
C ALA A 153 23.47 26.52 4.78
N ASP A 154 22.45 25.69 5.03
CA ASP A 154 21.63 25.75 6.24
C ASP A 154 21.80 24.53 7.16
N GLY A 155 22.66 23.59 6.78
CA GLY A 155 22.96 22.37 7.53
C GLY A 155 21.81 21.36 7.56
N SER A 156 20.82 21.47 6.67
CA SER A 156 19.70 20.53 6.62
C SER A 156 20.04 19.23 5.89
N VAL A 157 19.34 18.15 6.26
CA VAL A 157 19.47 16.82 5.66
C VAL A 157 18.12 16.30 5.20
N SER A 158 18.11 15.64 4.05
CA SER A 158 16.94 14.90 3.55
C SER A 158 17.10 13.43 3.91
N LEU A 159 16.22 12.94 4.77
CA LEU A 159 16.22 11.57 5.28
C LEU A 159 15.00 10.81 4.76
N GLN A 160 15.16 9.51 4.55
CA GLN A 160 14.06 8.60 4.23
C GLN A 160 14.21 7.32 5.04
N VAL A 161 13.11 6.83 5.60
CA VAL A 161 13.05 5.54 6.29
C VAL A 161 12.36 4.54 5.37
N SER A 162 12.98 3.38 5.20
CA SER A 162 12.47 2.28 4.39
C SER A 162 12.45 1.00 5.20
N PHE A 163 11.57 0.07 4.85
CA PHE A 163 11.55 -1.27 5.40
C PHE A 163 12.73 -2.10 4.85
N ASN A 164 13.29 -2.97 5.69
CA ASN A 164 14.34 -3.92 5.28
C ASN A 164 13.78 -5.02 4.38
N THR A 165 12.51 -5.36 4.59
CA THR A 165 11.74 -6.32 3.77
C THR A 165 10.50 -5.61 3.25
N PRO A 166 10.15 -5.75 1.97
CA PRO A 166 8.92 -5.18 1.43
C PRO A 166 7.71 -5.65 2.24
N ILE A 167 6.79 -4.73 2.49
CA ILE A 167 5.51 -5.05 3.12
C ILE A 167 4.39 -4.98 2.08
N TYR A 168 3.35 -5.79 2.26
CA TYR A 168 2.15 -5.76 1.42
C TYR A 168 0.98 -5.33 2.29
N PRO A 169 0.59 -4.03 2.27
CA PRO A 169 -0.55 -3.57 3.05
C PRO A 169 -1.83 -4.29 2.63
N ILE A 170 -2.70 -4.58 3.58
CA ILE A 170 -4.02 -5.14 3.31
C ILE A 170 -5.07 -4.10 3.68
N GLU A 171 -5.89 -3.70 2.71
CA GLU A 171 -7.02 -2.83 2.94
C GLU A 171 -8.29 -3.66 3.16
N VAL A 172 -9.09 -3.23 4.14
CA VAL A 172 -10.36 -3.85 4.49
C VAL A 172 -11.45 -2.79 4.37
N TYR A 173 -12.45 -3.04 3.52
CA TYR A 173 -13.58 -2.14 3.32
C TYR A 173 -14.90 -2.82 3.66
N TYR A 174 -15.76 -2.09 4.39
CA TYR A 174 -17.12 -2.51 4.69
C TYR A 174 -18.10 -1.78 3.77
N LYS A 175 -18.92 -2.53 3.03
CA LYS A 175 -19.98 -1.96 2.19
C LYS A 175 -21.34 -2.36 2.74
N PRO A 176 -22.05 -1.46 3.45
CA PRO A 176 -23.35 -1.77 4.00
C PRO A 176 -24.40 -1.89 2.90
N LEU A 177 -25.40 -2.74 3.14
CA LEU A 177 -26.67 -2.79 2.41
C LEU A 177 -26.56 -3.04 0.90
N THR A 178 -25.48 -3.66 0.43
CA THR A 178 -25.32 -4.08 -0.98
C THR A 178 -26.43 -5.04 -1.43
N ILE A 179 -26.99 -5.82 -0.50
CA ILE A 179 -28.13 -6.70 -0.74
C ILE A 179 -29.40 -5.93 -1.19
N LEU A 180 -29.60 -4.68 -0.75
CA LEU A 180 -30.79 -3.91 -1.09
C LEU A 180 -30.86 -3.59 -2.58
N VAL A 181 -29.71 -3.42 -3.24
CA VAL A 181 -29.65 -3.22 -4.69
C VAL A 181 -30.25 -4.44 -5.39
N TRP A 182 -29.83 -5.64 -4.99
CA TRP A 182 -30.32 -6.89 -5.57
C TRP A 182 -31.80 -7.15 -5.25
N VAL A 183 -32.23 -6.82 -4.04
CA VAL A 183 -33.66 -6.90 -3.66
C VAL A 183 -34.49 -5.95 -4.52
N GLY A 184 -34.05 -4.70 -4.69
CA GLY A 184 -34.72 -3.72 -5.54
C GLY A 184 -34.82 -4.17 -7.00
N THR A 185 -33.73 -4.69 -7.56
CA THR A 185 -33.74 -5.29 -8.90
C THR A 185 -34.74 -6.45 -8.98
N GLY A 186 -34.75 -7.35 -8.01
CA GLY A 186 -35.67 -8.48 -7.95
C GLY A 186 -37.14 -8.03 -7.93
N ILE A 187 -37.49 -7.02 -7.12
CA ILE A 187 -38.84 -6.47 -7.05
C ILE A 187 -39.25 -5.87 -8.40
N LEU A 188 -38.38 -5.07 -9.03
CA LEU A 188 -38.67 -4.44 -10.31
C LEU A 188 -38.84 -5.47 -11.43
N THR A 189 -37.99 -6.50 -11.46
CA THR A 189 -38.11 -7.60 -12.44
C THR A 189 -39.43 -8.35 -12.25
N LEU A 190 -39.81 -8.66 -11.01
CA LEU A 190 -41.07 -9.33 -10.72
C LEU A 190 -42.29 -8.47 -11.10
N ALA A 191 -42.26 -7.18 -10.78
CA ALA A 191 -43.32 -6.24 -11.16
C ALA A 191 -43.47 -6.13 -12.68
N GLY A 192 -42.37 -6.06 -13.41
CA GLY A 192 -42.36 -6.06 -14.88
C GLY A 192 -42.96 -7.35 -15.46
N PHE A 193 -42.62 -8.50 -14.89
CA PHE A 193 -43.18 -9.79 -15.33
C PHE A 193 -44.70 -9.87 -15.10
N LEU A 194 -45.17 -9.45 -13.91
CA LEU A 194 -46.60 -9.40 -13.60
C LEU A 194 -47.37 -8.42 -14.49
N ALA A 195 -46.79 -7.25 -14.78
CA ALA A 195 -47.39 -6.27 -15.67
C ALA A 195 -47.52 -6.81 -17.11
N ALA A 196 -46.49 -7.49 -17.63
CA ALA A 196 -46.54 -8.11 -18.95
C ALA A 196 -47.54 -9.27 -19.04
N TRP A 197 -47.66 -10.06 -17.97
CA TRP A 197 -48.65 -11.15 -17.90
C TRP A 197 -50.08 -10.61 -17.90
N ASN A 198 -50.36 -9.61 -17.06
CA ASN A 198 -51.70 -9.03 -16.92
C ASN A 198 -52.06 -8.06 -18.05
N GLY A 199 -51.07 -7.51 -18.75
CA GLY A 199 -51.22 -6.54 -19.83
C GLY A 199 -51.44 -7.13 -21.22
N ARG A 200 -51.64 -8.45 -21.37
CA ARG A 200 -51.97 -9.04 -22.68
C ARG A 200 -53.29 -8.44 -23.19
N PRO A 201 -53.30 -7.67 -24.30
CA PRO A 201 -54.51 -7.03 -24.78
C PRO A 201 -55.53 -8.08 -25.20
N ARG A 202 -56.72 -8.04 -24.60
CA ARG A 202 -57.90 -8.69 -25.18
C ARG A 202 -58.10 -8.08 -26.56
N ARG A 203 -57.84 -8.85 -27.62
CA ARG A 203 -58.24 -8.48 -28.98
C ARG A 203 -59.74 -8.21 -28.95
N LEU A 204 -60.13 -6.93 -28.99
CA LEU A 204 -61.52 -6.56 -29.21
C LEU A 204 -61.88 -7.04 -30.62
N PRO A 205 -63.02 -7.72 -30.81
CA PRO A 205 -63.46 -8.10 -32.14
C PRO A 205 -63.60 -6.84 -33.00
N GLN A 206 -62.96 -6.81 -34.16
CA GLN A 206 -63.23 -5.80 -35.18
C GLN A 206 -64.68 -5.99 -35.63
N THR A 207 -65.58 -5.11 -35.22
CA THR A 207 -66.91 -5.02 -35.81
C THR A 207 -66.72 -4.63 -37.26
N ALA A 208 -66.96 -5.58 -38.16
CA ALA A 208 -67.05 -5.31 -39.59
C ALA A 208 -68.36 -4.56 -39.84
N GLU A 209 -68.27 -3.27 -40.14
CA GLU A 209 -69.39 -2.52 -40.70
C GLU A 209 -69.23 -2.46 -42.23
N SER A 210 -70.26 -2.99 -42.90
CA SER A 210 -70.51 -3.02 -44.34
C SER A 210 -71.20 -1.75 -44.81
#